data_AF-A0A9X4ID54-F1
#
_entry.id   AF-A0A9X4ID54-F1
#
_cell.length_a   1.000
_cell.length_b   1.000
_cell.length_c   1.000
_cell.angle_alpha   90.00
_cell.angle_beta   90.00
_cell.angle_gamma   90.00
#
_symmetry.space_group_name_H-M   'P 1'
#
loop_
_entity.id
_entity.type
_entity.pdbx_description
1 polymer ?
#
loop_
_entity_poly.entity_id
_entity_poly.type
_entity_poly.pdbx_seq_one_letter_code
_entity_poly.pdbx_strand_id
1 'polypeptide(L)'
;MACRHLYLFAYDISAARTQNQVRRMLRAYAVGGQKSLFECLLTDAELHQLCMLFRGLLGGGDRLHVFRLSDTVQPIFYGCAGSLAYDPFVIG
;
A
#
# COMPACT_ATOMS: atom_id res chain seq x y z
N MET A 1 -8.29 16.90 12.83
CA MET A 1 -8.00 16.50 11.43
C MET A 1 -6.90 15.45 11.47
N ALA A 2 -7.12 14.27 10.90
CA ALA A 2 -6.09 13.23 10.88
C ALA A 2 -5.15 13.48 9.68
N CYS A 3 -3.85 13.61 9.94
CA CYS A 3 -2.84 13.70 8.89
C CYS A 3 -2.75 12.36 8.16
N ARG A 4 -2.79 12.41 6.83
CA ARG A 4 -2.58 11.25 5.97
C ARG A 4 -1.16 11.29 5.42
N HIS A 5 -0.53 10.13 5.36
CA HIS A 5 0.82 9.96 4.86
C HIS A 5 0.83 8.86 3.79
N LEU A 6 1.75 9.00 2.83
CA LEU A 6 1.93 8.00 1.81
C LEU A 6 2.78 6.85 2.37
N TYR A 7 2.25 5.63 2.28
CA TYR A 7 2.92 4.41 2.71
C TYR A 7 3.08 3.47 1.53
N LEU A 8 4.27 2.89 1.42
CA LEU A 8 4.59 1.86 0.44
C LEU A 8 4.53 0.49 1.11
N PHE A 9 3.62 -0.34 0.63
CA PHE A 9 3.45 -1.73 1.04
C PHE A 9 4.08 -2.65 0.02
N ALA A 10 5.12 -3.39 0.43
CA ALA A 10 5.71 -4.47 -0.36
C ALA A 10 5.45 -5.79 0.35
N TYR A 11 4.85 -6.75 -0.34
CA TYR A 11 4.53 -8.05 0.24
C TYR A 11 5.19 -9.20 -0.52
N ASP A 12 5.64 -10.19 0.24
CA ASP A 12 6.16 -11.47 -0.23
C ASP A 12 5.36 -12.57 0.46
N ILE A 13 4.29 -13.02 -0.20
CA ILE A 13 3.28 -13.93 0.33
C ILE A 13 3.19 -15.12 -0.61
N SER A 14 3.42 -16.33 -0.09
CA SER A 14 3.47 -17.54 -0.92
C SER A 14 2.07 -18.06 -1.28
N ALA A 15 1.10 -17.88 -0.38
CA ALA A 15 -0.26 -18.37 -0.58
C ALA A 15 -1.11 -17.37 -1.40
N ALA A 16 -1.51 -17.78 -2.62
CA ALA A 16 -2.33 -16.94 -3.51
C ALA A 16 -3.65 -16.46 -2.89
N ARG A 17 -4.26 -17.25 -2.00
CA ARG A 17 -5.47 -16.86 -1.26
C ARG A 17 -5.21 -15.68 -0.33
N THR A 18 -4.18 -15.78 0.49
CA THR A 18 -3.71 -14.73 1.41
C THR A 18 -3.30 -13.48 0.65
N GLN A 19 -2.53 -13.66 -0.44
CA GLN A 19 -2.11 -12.58 -1.34
C GLN A 19 -3.32 -11.80 -1.89
N ASN A 20 -4.34 -12.51 -2.39
CA ASN A 20 -5.54 -11.87 -2.92
C ASN A 20 -6.34 -11.12 -1.85
N GLN A 21 -6.39 -11.62 -0.62
CA GLN A 21 -7.02 -10.94 0.50
C GLN A 21 -6.28 -9.64 0.87
N VAL A 22 -4.96 -9.71 1.06
CA VAL A 22 -4.12 -8.54 1.34
C VAL A 22 -4.26 -7.51 0.23
N ARG A 23 -4.15 -7.94 -1.03
CA ARG A 23 -4.31 -7.08 -2.20
C ARG A 23 -5.68 -6.39 -2.24
N ARG A 24 -6.76 -7.11 -1.94
CA ARG A 24 -8.11 -6.53 -1.91
C ARG A 24 -8.26 -5.48 -0.82
N MET A 25 -7.66 -5.71 0.34
CA MET A 25 -7.65 -4.74 1.45
C MET A 25 -6.84 -3.49 1.10
N LEU A 26 -5.61 -3.65 0.60
CA LEU A 26 -4.74 -2.54 0.22
C LEU A 26 -5.32 -1.69 -0.90
N ARG A 27 -6.03 -2.29 -1.86
CA ARG A 27 -6.70 -1.57 -2.96
C ARG A 27 -7.70 -0.50 -2.48
N ALA A 28 -8.33 -0.67 -1.32
CA ALA A 28 -9.27 0.32 -0.80
C ALA A 28 -8.58 1.64 -0.39
N TYR A 29 -7.28 1.58 -0.09
CA TYR A 29 -6.47 2.71 0.34
C TYR A 29 -5.42 3.12 -0.71
N ALA A 30 -5.35 2.37 -1.81
CA ALA A 30 -4.31 2.53 -2.81
C ALA A 30 -4.56 3.80 -3.64
N VAL A 31 -3.55 4.66 -3.67
CA VAL A 31 -3.46 5.77 -4.63
C VAL A 31 -2.70 5.34 -5.89
N GLY A 32 -1.92 4.27 -5.79
CA GLY A 32 -1.17 3.67 -6.88
C GLY A 32 -0.70 2.27 -6.53
N GLY A 33 -0.17 1.54 -7.52
CA GLY A 33 0.43 0.24 -7.25
C GLY A 33 0.98 -0.47 -8.47
N GLN A 34 1.96 -1.33 -8.21
CA GLN A 34 2.47 -2.36 -9.10
C GLN A 34 2.09 -3.75 -8.58
N LYS A 35 2.50 -4.81 -9.28
CA LYS A 35 2.00 -6.18 -9.03
C LYS A 35 2.18 -6.65 -7.57
N SER A 36 3.28 -6.30 -6.92
CA SER A 36 3.63 -6.65 -5.53
C SER A 36 3.89 -5.43 -4.63
N LEU A 37 3.61 -4.22 -5.11
CA LEU A 37 3.89 -2.96 -4.45
C LEU A 37 2.65 -2.08 -4.47
N PHE A 38 2.22 -1.58 -3.33
CA PHE A 38 1.04 -0.71 -3.23
C PHE A 38 1.41 0.58 -2.53
N GLU A 39 1.03 1.69 -3.13
CA GLU A 39 1.13 3.01 -2.54
C GLU A 39 -0.23 3.34 -1.94
N CYS A 40 -0.28 3.46 -0.62
CA CYS A 40 -1.52 3.68 0.12
C CYS A 40 -1.44 4.99 0.92
N LEU A 41 -2.47 5.81 0.82
CA LEU A 41 -2.58 7.04 1.59
C LEU A 41 -3.39 6.75 2.86
N LEU A 42 -2.72 6.72 4.01
CA LEU A 42 -3.29 6.27 5.28
C LEU A 42 -3.01 7.26 6.41
N THR A 43 -3.91 7.29 7.38
CA THR A 43 -3.63 7.84 8.72
C THR A 43 -2.85 6.83 9.57
N ASP A 44 -2.18 7.30 10.61
CA ASP A 44 -1.42 6.42 11.52
C ASP A 44 -2.31 5.41 12.25
N ALA A 45 -3.59 5.75 12.47
CA ALA A 45 -4.58 4.84 13.05
C ALA A 45 -4.99 3.72 12.07
N GLU A 46 -5.24 4.06 10.81
CA GLU A 46 -5.56 3.09 9.75
C GLU A 46 -4.37 2.16 9.49
N LEU A 47 -3.14 2.70 9.48
CA LEU A 47 -1.92 1.91 9.39
C LEU A 47 -1.84 0.89 10.54
N HIS A 48 -2.05 1.32 11.78
CA HIS A 48 -2.02 0.41 12.93
C HIS A 48 -3.08 -0.70 12.82
N GLN A 49 -4.31 -0.36 12.43
CA GLN A 49 -5.36 -1.35 12.24
C GLN A 49 -5.01 -2.35 11.14
N LEU A 50 -4.49 -1.88 9.99
CA LEU A 50 -4.06 -2.75 8.89
C LEU A 50 -2.91 -3.67 9.32
N CYS A 51 -1.90 -3.15 10.01
CA CYS A 51 -0.79 -3.95 10.53
C CYS A 51 -1.29 -5.04 11.49
N MET A 52 -2.23 -4.74 12.39
CA MET A 52 -2.81 -5.73 13.30
C MET A 52 -3.61 -6.81 12.55
N LEU A 53 -4.41 -6.42 11.56
CA LEU A 53 -5.15 -7.35 10.71
C LEU A 53 -4.21 -8.28 9.93
N PHE A 54 -3.17 -7.72 9.30
CA PHE A 54 -2.21 -8.50 8.52
C PHE A 54 -1.40 -9.45 9.39
N ARG A 55 -1.03 -9.07 10.61
CA ARG A 55 -0.37 -9.99 11.56
C ARG A 55 -1.19 -11.24 11.87
N GLY A 56 -2.53 -11.15 11.85
CA GLY A 56 -3.41 -12.31 12.03
C GLY A 56 -3.62 -13.14 10.75
N LEU A 57 -3.30 -12.57 9.59
CA LEU A 57 -3.59 -13.14 8.27
C LEU A 57 -2.35 -13.75 7.60
N LEU A 58 -1.16 -13.23 7.90
CA LEU A 58 0.11 -13.71 7.38
C LEU A 58 0.60 -14.96 8.15
N GLY A 59 1.06 -15.98 7.41
CA GLY A 59 1.67 -17.18 7.99
C GLY A 59 3.14 -16.97 8.37
N GLY A 60 3.75 -17.96 9.02
CA GLY A 60 5.14 -17.86 9.52
C GLY A 60 6.25 -17.64 8.48
N GLY A 61 5.94 -17.81 7.19
CA GLY A 61 6.87 -17.54 6.08
C GLY A 61 6.55 -16.27 5.28
N ASP A 62 5.40 -15.64 5.51
CA ASP A 62 4.96 -14.49 4.74
C ASP A 62 5.56 -13.19 5.29
N ARG A 63 5.94 -12.27 4.40
CA ARG A 63 6.52 -10.98 4.78
C ARG A 63 5.69 -9.83 4.21
N LEU A 64 5.49 -8.82 5.06
CA LEU A 64 4.91 -7.54 4.67
C LEU A 64 5.83 -6.43 5.16
N HIS A 65 6.38 -5.68 4.24
CA HIS A 65 7.18 -4.50 4.52
C HIS A 65 6.35 -3.25 4.27
N VAL A 66 6.41 -2.32 5.23
CA VAL A 66 5.72 -1.04 5.14
C VAL A 66 6.74 0.06 5.34
N PHE A 67 6.81 0.97 4.38
CA PHE A 67 7.70 2.12 4.41
C PHE A 67 6.88 3.39 4.34
N ARG A 68 7.14 4.34 5.23
CA ARG A 68 6.59 5.69 5.08
C ARG A 68 7.39 6.41 4.00
N LEU A 69 6.73 6.84 2.94
CA LEU A 69 7.34 7.69 1.93
C LEU A 69 7.29 9.13 2.40
N SER A 70 8.35 9.87 2.09
CA SER A 70 8.38 11.30 2.31
C SER A 70 7.88 12.00 1.05
N ASP A 71 6.96 12.95 1.22
CA ASP A 71 6.36 13.72 0.11
C ASP A 71 7.41 14.59 -0.62
N THR A 72 8.62 14.73 -0.07
CA THR A 72 9.71 15.51 -0.65
C THR A 72 10.59 14.73 -1.62
N VAL A 73 10.46 13.41 -1.69
CA VAL A 73 11.30 12.56 -2.54
C VAL A 73 10.55 12.22 -3.82
N GLN A 74 11.08 12.67 -4.96
CA GLN A 74 10.50 12.32 -6.26
C GLN A 74 10.76 10.85 -6.59
N PRO A 75 9.73 10.07 -6.96
CA PRO A 75 9.91 8.68 -7.35
C PRO A 75 10.63 8.59 -8.70
N ILE A 76 11.65 7.74 -8.76
CA ILE A 76 12.34 7.38 -10.01
C ILE A 76 11.80 6.03 -10.46
N PHE A 77 11.17 6.01 -11.62
CA PHE A 77 10.60 4.80 -12.21
C PHE A 77 11.54 4.24 -13.28
N TYR A 78 11.73 2.92 -13.30
CA TYR A 78 12.53 2.23 -14.29
C TYR A 78 11.67 1.28 -15.14
N GLY A 79 11.95 1.19 -16.44
CA GLY A 79 11.25 0.29 -17.37
C GLY A 79 9.78 0.67 -17.56
N CYS A 80 8.86 -0.28 -17.36
CA CYS A 80 7.41 -0.08 -17.50
C CYS A 80 6.74 0.50 -16.23
N ALA A 81 7.54 0.90 -15.23
CA ALA A 81 7.04 1.56 -14.04
C ALA A 81 6.59 2.98 -14.39
N GLY A 82 5.41 3.38 -13.92
CA GLY A 82 4.86 4.72 -14.16
C GLY A 82 4.27 5.32 -12.89
N SER A 83 4.30 6.65 -12.81
CA SER A 83 3.60 7.40 -11.78
C SER A 83 2.08 7.27 -11.99
N LEU A 84 1.35 6.83 -10.97
CA LEU A 84 -0.10 6.97 -10.94
C LEU A 84 -0.46 8.32 -10.32
N ALA A 85 -0.07 9.39 -11.02
CA ALA A 85 -0.68 10.69 -10.82
C ALA A 85 -2.10 10.62 -11.40
N TYR A 86 -3.06 10.16 -10.60
CA TYR A 86 -4.45 10.45 -10.92
C TYR A 86 -4.63 11.96 -10.81
N ASP A 87 -5.04 12.61 -11.89
CA ASP A 87 -5.61 13.95 -11.81
C ASP A 87 -6.89 13.85 -10.96
N PRO A 88 -6.93 14.42 -9.75
CA PRO A 88 -8.14 14.37 -8.95
C PRO A 88 -9.21 15.20 -9.66
N PHE A 89 -10.26 14.55 -10.16
CA PHE A 89 -11.45 15.25 -10.62
C PHE A 89 -12.41 15.40 -9.44
N VAL A 90 -12.92 16.62 -9.26
CA VAL A 90 -13.96 16.90 -8.28
C VAL A 90 -15.30 16.53 -8.89
N ILE A 91 -16.04 15.64 -8.23
CA ILE A 91 -17.48 15.50 -8.48
C ILE A 91 -18.16 16.51 -7.56
N GLY A 92 -18.64 17.61 -8.15
CA GLY A 92 -19.55 18.56 -7.53
C GLY A 92 -21.00 18.24 -7.81
#